data_AF-A0A1H8NTR2-F1
#
_entry.id   AF-A0A1H8NTR2-F1
#
_cell.length_a   1.000
_cell.length_b   1.000
_cell.length_c   1.000
_cell.angle_alpha   90.00
_cell.angle_beta   90.00
_cell.angle_gamma   90.00
#
_symmetry.space_group_name_H-M   'P 1'
#
loop_
_entity.id
_entity.type
_entity.pdbx_description
1 polymer ?
#
loop_
_entity_poly.entity_id
_entity_poly.type
_entity_poly.pdbx_seq_one_letter_code
_entity_poly.pdbx_strand_id
1 'polypeptide(L)'
;MTDHSEIHIRHPDLFQIEIVQGVKPMDSQFGQTDRKAVPDLLRDPLFGQPDPLPSEIEAAGGDPAKVPAMQTFAILDAAKVANLPALLDASGLEHRCLFKGGTAEELAEVAPWLVRLTEDSRLTRLLFTGKDAIGGLWQSEPGIYIRSRASFEDIWRHFRRFTRVQDECGNWFLFRFWEPRWLEANAAVLGGGSEAAIPSRWPPVRIVQPYRRG
;
A
#
# COMPACT_ATOMS: atom_id res chain seq x y z
N MET A 1 -17.86 -27.71 4.50
CA MET A 1 -17.05 -27.07 5.55
C MET A 1 -15.66 -26.94 4.96
N THR A 2 -15.45 -25.86 4.20
CA THR A 2 -14.30 -25.74 3.31
C THR A 2 -13.28 -24.85 4.00
N ASP A 3 -12.17 -25.47 4.35
CA ASP A 3 -10.97 -24.84 4.91
C ASP A 3 -10.47 -23.76 3.95
N HIS A 4 -10.52 -22.50 4.38
CA HIS A 4 -9.99 -21.36 3.66
C HIS A 4 -8.53 -21.22 4.07
N SER A 5 -7.61 -21.79 3.28
CA SER A 5 -6.19 -21.68 3.52
C SER A 5 -5.70 -20.24 3.32
N GLU A 6 -5.59 -19.50 4.42
CA GLU A 6 -4.91 -18.22 4.52
C GLU A 6 -3.40 -18.43 4.36
N ILE A 7 -2.84 -17.97 3.24
CA ILE A 7 -1.39 -17.99 3.02
C ILE A 7 -0.76 -16.88 3.87
N HIS A 8 -0.20 -17.27 5.02
CA HIS A 8 0.59 -16.39 5.89
C HIS A 8 2.07 -16.51 5.54
N ILE A 9 2.62 -15.52 4.84
CA ILE A 9 4.07 -15.44 4.62
C ILE A 9 4.66 -14.54 5.71
N ARG A 10 5.39 -15.15 6.65
CA ARG A 10 5.93 -14.49 7.86
C ARG A 10 7.43 -14.25 7.74
N HIS A 11 7.85 -12.99 7.73
CA HIS A 11 9.05 -12.60 8.45
C HIS A 11 8.55 -12.10 9.82
N PRO A 12 8.90 -12.74 10.95
CA PRO A 12 7.99 -12.83 12.10
C PRO A 12 7.41 -11.51 12.61
N ASP A 13 8.19 -10.42 12.62
CA ASP A 13 7.77 -9.20 13.34
C ASP A 13 7.81 -7.88 12.54
N LEU A 14 8.27 -7.88 11.28
CA LEU A 14 8.54 -6.62 10.56
C LEU A 14 7.74 -6.44 9.26
N PHE A 15 7.39 -7.52 8.57
CA PHE A 15 6.72 -7.44 7.28
C PHE A 15 5.71 -8.58 7.11
N GLN A 16 4.44 -8.24 6.90
CA GLN A 16 3.33 -9.18 6.74
C GLN A 16 2.57 -8.86 5.46
N ILE A 17 2.14 -9.90 4.74
CA ILE A 17 1.24 -9.76 3.59
C ILE A 17 -0.08 -10.44 3.94
N GLU A 18 -1.17 -9.69 3.84
CA GLU A 18 -2.54 -10.13 4.04
C GLU A 18 -3.28 -10.06 2.70
N ILE A 19 -3.81 -11.19 2.24
CA ILE A 19 -4.58 -11.27 1.00
C ILE A 19 -6.06 -11.43 1.36
N VAL A 20 -6.88 -10.41 1.07
CA VAL A 20 -8.32 -10.40 1.36
C VAL A 20 -9.08 -10.95 0.16
N GLN A 21 -9.70 -12.10 0.33
CA GLN A 21 -10.43 -12.81 -0.73
C GLN A 21 -11.87 -12.32 -0.89
N GLY A 22 -12.43 -12.47 -2.09
CA GLY A 22 -13.85 -12.21 -2.35
C GLY A 22 -14.27 -10.74 -2.40
N VAL A 23 -13.31 -9.82 -2.46
CA VAL A 23 -13.59 -8.38 -2.54
C VAL A 23 -14.19 -8.03 -3.90
N LYS A 24 -15.37 -7.39 -3.89
CA LYS A 24 -16.01 -6.84 -5.08
C LYS A 24 -15.83 -5.32 -5.11
N PRO A 25 -15.66 -4.71 -6.30
CA PRO A 25 -15.64 -3.27 -6.41
C PRO A 25 -16.96 -2.66 -5.96
N MET A 26 -16.89 -1.43 -5.49
CA MET A 26 -18.06 -0.59 -5.29
C MET A 26 -18.59 -0.09 -6.64
N ASP A 27 -19.89 0.19 -6.71
CA ASP A 27 -20.51 0.90 -7.82
C ASP A 27 -20.27 2.42 -7.72
N SER A 28 -21.04 3.21 -8.47
CA SER A 28 -20.95 4.68 -8.45
C SER A 28 -21.42 5.33 -7.14
N GLN A 29 -22.13 4.59 -6.29
CA GLN A 29 -22.77 5.07 -5.07
C GLN A 29 -23.63 6.33 -5.30
N PHE A 30 -24.27 6.43 -6.48
CA PHE A 30 -25.10 7.56 -6.85
C PHE A 30 -26.31 7.68 -5.93
N GLY A 31 -26.60 8.89 -5.44
CA GLY A 31 -27.72 9.15 -4.53
C GLY A 31 -27.53 8.67 -3.09
N GLN A 32 -26.40 8.06 -2.73
CA GLN A 32 -26.12 7.62 -1.36
C GLN A 32 -25.59 8.78 -0.50
N THR A 33 -26.16 8.95 0.70
CA THR A 33 -25.74 9.94 1.70
C THR A 33 -24.48 9.52 2.44
N ASP A 34 -24.36 8.23 2.76
CA ASP A 34 -23.23 7.65 3.49
C ASP A 34 -22.34 6.85 2.53
N ARG A 35 -21.65 7.55 1.64
CA ARG A 35 -20.76 6.91 0.66
C ARG A 35 -19.60 6.22 1.38
N LYS A 36 -19.44 4.94 1.10
CA LYS A 36 -18.33 4.13 1.60
C LYS A 36 -17.03 4.50 0.90
N ALA A 37 -15.96 4.57 1.69
CA ALA A 37 -14.60 4.75 1.21
C ALA A 37 -14.09 3.54 0.43
N VAL A 38 -14.43 2.35 0.94
CA VAL A 38 -13.94 1.05 0.50
C VAL A 38 -15.04 0.00 0.67
N PRO A 39 -14.96 -1.15 -0.02
CA PRO A 39 -15.81 -2.31 0.24
C PRO A 39 -15.77 -2.71 1.72
N ASP A 40 -16.89 -3.20 2.24
CA ASP A 40 -17.03 -3.53 3.68
C ASP A 40 -15.94 -4.50 4.16
N LEU A 41 -15.61 -5.50 3.34
CA LEU A 41 -14.53 -6.47 3.60
C LEU A 41 -13.15 -5.85 3.79
N LEU A 42 -12.94 -4.62 3.30
CA LEU A 42 -11.67 -3.91 3.37
C LEU A 42 -11.65 -2.78 4.41
N ARG A 43 -12.80 -2.43 5.02
CA ARG A 43 -12.87 -1.33 5.99
C ARG A 43 -11.90 -1.57 7.15
N ASP A 44 -12.01 -2.70 7.83
CA ASP A 44 -11.16 -2.98 8.99
C ASP A 44 -9.71 -3.26 8.61
N PRO A 45 -9.40 -4.08 7.58
CA PRO A 45 -8.02 -4.27 7.13
C PRO A 45 -7.31 -2.97 6.74
N LEU A 46 -8.02 -2.05 6.05
CA LEU A 46 -7.43 -0.81 5.56
C LEU A 46 -7.56 0.37 6.52
N PHE A 47 -8.50 0.40 7.46
CA PHE A 47 -8.72 1.60 8.29
C PHE A 47 -9.02 1.32 9.76
N GLY A 48 -9.07 0.05 10.18
CA GLY A 48 -9.25 -0.32 11.58
C GLY A 48 -8.16 0.26 12.50
N GLN A 49 -8.41 0.32 13.80
CA GLN A 49 -7.40 0.76 14.78
C GLN A 49 -7.16 -0.39 15.76
N PRO A 50 -6.34 -1.39 15.39
CA PRO A 50 -6.03 -2.50 16.28
C PRO A 50 -5.23 -1.99 17.47
N ASP A 51 -5.34 -2.68 18.61
CA ASP A 51 -4.52 -2.36 19.79
C ASP A 51 -3.03 -2.42 19.46
N PRO A 52 -2.20 -1.52 20.04
CA PRO A 52 -0.75 -1.57 19.89
C PRO A 52 -0.16 -2.91 20.35
N LEU A 53 0.82 -3.40 19.61
CA LEU A 53 1.64 -4.54 20.02
C LEU A 53 2.57 -4.13 21.18
N PRO A 54 2.98 -5.09 22.03
CA PRO A 54 3.92 -4.81 23.13
C PRO A 54 5.20 -4.10 22.67
N SER A 55 5.75 -4.48 21.52
CA SER A 55 6.96 -3.86 20.94
C SER A 55 6.74 -2.41 20.52
N GLU A 56 5.53 -2.07 20.05
CA GLU A 56 5.18 -0.69 19.67
C GLU A 56 4.99 0.19 20.91
N ILE A 57 4.42 -0.38 21.98
CA ILE A 57 4.29 0.30 23.29
C ILE A 57 5.68 0.55 23.88
N GLU A 58 6.58 -0.44 23.84
CA GLU A 58 7.97 -0.29 24.30
C GLU A 58 8.70 0.81 23.50
N ALA A 59 8.55 0.81 22.17
CA ALA A 59 9.12 1.85 21.31
C ALA A 59 8.57 3.25 21.64
N ALA A 60 7.33 3.35 22.12
CA ALA A 60 6.69 4.56 22.62
C ALA A 60 7.05 4.91 24.08
N GLY A 61 8.04 4.23 24.67
CA GLY A 61 8.50 4.47 26.04
C GLY A 61 7.62 3.84 27.12
N GLY A 62 6.90 2.76 26.78
CA GLY A 62 6.03 2.02 27.70
C GLY A 62 4.62 2.61 27.88
N ASP A 63 4.26 3.63 27.11
CA ASP A 63 2.97 4.32 27.20
C ASP A 63 2.12 4.06 25.93
N PRO A 64 1.06 3.23 26.03
CA PRO A 64 0.18 2.93 24.91
C PRO A 64 -0.46 4.18 24.27
N ALA A 65 -0.68 5.25 25.04
CA ALA A 65 -1.29 6.48 24.53
C ALA A 65 -0.33 7.28 23.62
N LYS A 66 0.97 7.00 23.69
CA LYS A 66 1.99 7.61 22.83
C LYS A 66 2.25 6.81 21.56
N VAL A 67 1.62 5.65 21.39
CA VAL A 67 1.72 4.86 20.17
C VAL A 67 0.97 5.59 19.05
N PRO A 68 1.59 5.88 17.89
CA PRO A 68 0.91 6.51 16.77
C PRO A 68 -0.30 5.69 16.29
N ALA A 69 -1.30 6.37 15.76
CA ALA A 69 -2.44 5.69 15.13
C ALA A 69 -1.97 4.83 13.94
N MET A 70 -2.70 3.75 13.66
CA MET A 70 -2.44 2.92 12.48
C MET A 70 -2.86 3.68 11.22
N GLN A 71 -1.93 3.89 10.29
CA GLN A 71 -2.14 4.66 9.07
C GLN A 71 -2.21 3.77 7.84
N THR A 72 -2.79 4.33 6.78
CA THR A 72 -3.01 3.66 5.50
C THR A 72 -2.30 4.41 4.41
N PHE A 73 -1.51 3.68 3.65
CA PHE A 73 -0.79 4.20 2.51
C PHE A 73 -1.11 3.35 1.27
N ALA A 74 -0.87 3.91 0.11
CA ALA A 74 -0.80 3.15 -1.12
C ALA A 74 0.44 3.54 -1.91
N ILE A 75 1.05 2.56 -2.58
CA ILE A 75 1.99 2.82 -3.66
C ILE A 75 1.22 2.61 -4.95
N LEU A 76 0.98 3.71 -5.68
CA LEU A 76 0.19 3.76 -6.90
C LEU A 76 1.10 3.95 -8.11
N ASP A 77 0.80 3.27 -9.20
CA ASP A 77 1.59 3.28 -10.42
C ASP A 77 0.99 4.24 -11.45
N ALA A 78 1.73 5.30 -11.77
CA ALA A 78 1.30 6.30 -12.75
C ALA A 78 1.18 5.71 -14.17
N ALA A 79 1.90 4.62 -14.50
CA ALA A 79 1.75 3.95 -15.79
C ALA A 79 0.39 3.24 -15.93
N LYS A 80 -0.31 2.98 -14.81
CA LYS A 80 -1.64 2.35 -14.78
C LYS A 80 -2.79 3.32 -14.55
N VAL A 81 -2.50 4.50 -14.01
CA VAL A 81 -3.51 5.52 -13.68
C VAL A 81 -3.17 6.79 -14.44
N ALA A 82 -3.94 7.07 -15.47
CA ALA A 82 -3.75 8.27 -16.29
C ALA A 82 -3.79 9.54 -15.44
N ASN A 83 -2.81 10.44 -15.64
CA ASN A 83 -2.66 11.70 -14.92
C ASN A 83 -2.62 11.53 -13.38
N LEU A 84 -2.03 10.43 -12.89
CA LEU A 84 -1.94 10.16 -11.45
C LEU A 84 -1.34 11.34 -10.66
N PRO A 85 -0.26 12.02 -11.09
CA PRO A 85 0.28 13.16 -10.34
C PRO A 85 -0.75 14.27 -10.13
N ALA A 86 -1.45 14.67 -11.20
CA ALA A 86 -2.50 15.68 -11.11
C ALA A 86 -3.69 15.23 -10.25
N LEU A 87 -4.04 13.94 -10.28
CA LEU A 87 -5.08 13.37 -9.43
C LEU A 87 -4.68 13.39 -7.94
N LEU A 88 -3.41 13.12 -7.63
CA LEU A 88 -2.85 13.20 -6.29
C LEU A 88 -2.83 14.65 -5.79
N ASP A 89 -2.37 15.60 -6.61
CA ASP A 89 -2.40 17.03 -6.29
C ASP A 89 -3.83 17.51 -5.98
N ALA A 90 -4.79 17.16 -6.85
CA ALA A 90 -6.19 17.53 -6.67
C ALA A 90 -6.85 16.85 -5.47
N SER A 91 -6.31 15.72 -4.99
CA SER A 91 -6.85 15.00 -3.83
C SER A 91 -6.53 15.69 -2.49
N GLY A 92 -5.49 16.53 -2.44
CA GLY A 92 -5.00 17.15 -1.21
C GLY A 92 -4.36 16.17 -0.22
N LEU A 93 -4.19 14.88 -0.58
CA LEU A 93 -3.53 13.89 0.25
C LEU A 93 -2.02 14.09 0.27
N GLU A 94 -1.38 13.72 1.38
CA GLU A 94 0.09 13.67 1.45
C GLU A 94 0.62 12.58 0.51
N HIS A 95 1.45 12.97 -0.45
CA HIS A 95 1.95 12.06 -1.48
C HIS A 95 3.36 12.43 -1.96
N ARG A 96 4.08 11.47 -2.53
CA ARG A 96 5.45 11.64 -3.03
C ARG A 96 5.87 10.54 -4.00
N CYS A 97 6.47 10.92 -5.12
CA CYS A 97 7.10 9.99 -6.06
C CYS A 97 8.25 9.22 -5.38
N LEU A 98 8.36 7.91 -5.61
CA LEU A 98 9.47 7.11 -5.08
C LEU A 98 10.78 7.34 -5.85
N PHE A 99 10.73 7.89 -7.07
CA PHE A 99 11.94 8.32 -7.78
C PHE A 99 12.46 9.65 -7.21
N LYS A 100 13.72 10.00 -7.49
CA LYS A 100 14.37 11.26 -7.04
C LYS A 100 15.16 11.90 -8.18
N GLY A 101 15.41 13.20 -8.04
CA GLY A 101 16.24 13.96 -8.98
C GLY A 101 15.55 14.10 -10.34
N GLY A 102 16.33 14.34 -11.40
CA GLY A 102 15.79 14.51 -12.77
C GLY A 102 14.91 13.34 -13.23
N THR A 103 15.19 12.11 -12.78
CA THR A 103 14.35 10.93 -13.07
C THR A 103 12.93 11.06 -12.52
N ALA A 104 12.72 11.75 -11.40
CA ALA A 104 11.38 11.95 -10.84
C ALA A 104 10.54 12.89 -11.71
N GLU A 105 11.16 13.88 -12.35
CA GLU A 105 10.51 14.84 -13.24
C GLU A 105 10.24 14.20 -14.61
N GLU A 106 11.25 13.54 -15.19
CA GLU A 106 11.14 12.91 -16.51
C GLU A 106 10.17 11.72 -16.55
N LEU A 107 10.08 10.95 -15.46
CA LEU A 107 9.29 9.72 -15.39
C LEU A 107 8.08 9.84 -14.45
N ALA A 108 7.70 11.05 -14.03
CA ALA A 108 6.59 11.29 -13.09
C ALA A 108 5.31 10.52 -13.47
N GLU A 109 4.95 10.55 -14.76
CA GLU A 109 3.75 9.93 -15.33
C GLU A 109 3.82 8.40 -15.46
N VAL A 110 4.97 7.79 -15.18
CA VAL A 110 5.15 6.32 -15.21
C VAL A 110 5.82 5.78 -13.94
N ALA A 111 6.00 6.65 -12.94
CA ALA A 111 6.65 6.32 -11.68
C ALA A 111 5.66 5.78 -10.64
N PRO A 112 6.15 5.04 -9.64
CA PRO A 112 5.38 4.72 -8.44
C PRO A 112 5.33 5.91 -7.48
N TRP A 113 4.14 6.18 -6.95
CA TRP A 113 3.83 7.26 -6.02
C TRP A 113 3.32 6.70 -4.70
N LEU A 114 3.95 7.11 -3.59
CA LEU A 114 3.40 6.86 -2.26
C LEU A 114 2.34 7.92 -1.96
N VAL A 115 1.20 7.51 -1.42
CA VAL A 115 0.14 8.40 -0.92
C VAL A 115 -0.38 7.91 0.43
N ARG A 116 -0.67 8.82 1.37
CA ARG A 116 -1.40 8.50 2.60
C ARG A 116 -2.91 8.60 2.32
N LEU A 117 -3.62 7.48 2.45
CA LEU A 117 -5.05 7.41 2.19
C LEU A 117 -5.86 7.76 3.44
N THR A 118 -7.01 8.38 3.23
CA THR A 118 -8.03 8.67 4.26
C THR A 118 -9.40 8.14 3.81
N GLU A 119 -10.29 7.82 4.75
CA GLU A 119 -11.63 7.29 4.42
C GLU A 119 -12.54 8.33 3.72
N ASP A 120 -12.36 9.61 4.01
CA ASP A 120 -13.16 10.69 3.43
C ASP A 120 -12.74 11.07 2.00
N SER A 121 -11.53 10.69 1.57
CA SER A 121 -10.99 11.07 0.28
C SER A 121 -11.74 10.45 -0.91
N ARG A 122 -12.00 11.29 -1.92
CA ARG A 122 -12.52 10.85 -3.22
C ARG A 122 -11.56 9.88 -3.90
N LEU A 123 -10.25 10.13 -3.84
CA LEU A 123 -9.25 9.26 -4.47
C LEU A 123 -9.33 7.85 -3.88
N THR A 124 -9.40 7.74 -2.54
CA THR A 124 -9.59 6.45 -1.86
C THR A 124 -10.78 5.71 -2.44
N ARG A 125 -11.95 6.36 -2.56
CA ARG A 125 -13.14 5.73 -3.17
C ARG A 125 -12.89 5.23 -4.58
N LEU A 126 -12.30 6.06 -5.44
CA LEU A 126 -12.05 5.70 -6.83
C LEU A 126 -11.17 4.45 -6.97
N LEU A 127 -10.17 4.26 -6.10
CA LEU A 127 -9.32 3.06 -6.07
C LEU A 127 -10.11 1.76 -5.90
N PHE A 128 -11.28 1.82 -5.26
CA PHE A 128 -12.15 0.67 -5.01
C PHE A 128 -13.48 0.70 -5.79
N THR A 129 -13.64 1.66 -6.71
CA THR A 129 -14.81 1.79 -7.56
C THR A 129 -14.57 1.10 -8.92
N GLY A 130 -15.56 0.34 -9.38
CA GLY A 130 -15.51 -0.40 -10.63
C GLY A 130 -15.59 0.46 -11.89
N LYS A 131 -15.19 -0.12 -13.03
CA LYS A 131 -15.11 0.51 -14.37
C LYS A 131 -16.41 1.12 -14.87
N ASP A 132 -17.56 0.65 -14.38
CA ASP A 132 -18.87 1.12 -14.83
C ASP A 132 -19.22 2.49 -14.22
N ALA A 133 -18.43 2.95 -13.25
CA ALA A 133 -18.52 4.28 -12.67
C ALA A 133 -17.39 5.20 -13.17
N ILE A 134 -17.73 6.48 -13.36
CA ILE A 134 -16.81 7.47 -13.91
C ILE A 134 -15.57 7.60 -13.03
N GLY A 135 -14.41 7.31 -13.61
CA GLY A 135 -13.12 7.39 -12.94
C GLY A 135 -12.83 6.24 -11.97
N GLY A 136 -13.61 5.14 -12.02
CA GLY A 136 -13.30 3.93 -11.25
C GLY A 136 -11.94 3.37 -11.62
N LEU A 137 -11.08 3.16 -10.63
CA LEU A 137 -9.69 2.72 -10.80
C LEU A 137 -9.49 1.26 -10.38
N TRP A 138 -10.53 0.57 -9.93
CA TRP A 138 -10.39 -0.80 -9.45
C TRP A 138 -9.68 -1.67 -10.50
N GLN A 139 -10.18 -1.71 -11.73
CA GLN A 139 -9.74 -2.62 -12.79
C GLN A 139 -8.28 -2.41 -13.24
N SER A 140 -7.70 -1.23 -13.01
CA SER A 140 -6.30 -0.99 -13.40
C SER A 140 -5.30 -1.68 -12.47
N GLU A 141 -5.73 -2.19 -11.31
CA GLU A 141 -4.85 -2.75 -10.27
C GLU A 141 -3.71 -1.75 -9.97
N PRO A 142 -4.08 -0.53 -9.51
CA PRO A 142 -3.20 0.63 -9.59
C PRO A 142 -1.98 0.53 -8.66
N GLY A 143 -1.96 -0.43 -7.73
CA GLY A 143 -0.79 -0.74 -6.94
C GLY A 143 -1.15 -1.45 -5.65
N ILE A 144 -0.36 -1.21 -4.60
CA ILE A 144 -0.44 -1.94 -3.33
C ILE A 144 -0.86 -1.05 -2.15
N TYR A 145 -1.58 -1.62 -1.18
CA TYR A 145 -1.99 -0.92 0.05
C TYR A 145 -1.15 -1.38 1.24
N ILE A 146 -0.77 -0.42 2.08
CA ILE A 146 0.18 -0.60 3.17
C ILE A 146 -0.44 -0.04 4.45
N ARG A 147 -0.25 -0.76 5.56
CA ARG A 147 -0.68 -0.40 6.90
C ARG A 147 0.52 -0.37 7.81
N SER A 148 0.72 0.75 8.50
CA SER A 148 1.81 0.92 9.46
C SER A 148 1.56 2.11 10.38
N ARG A 149 2.18 2.08 11.56
CA ARG A 149 2.28 3.22 12.48
C ARG A 149 3.48 4.13 12.17
N ALA A 150 4.32 3.77 11.20
CA ALA A 150 5.46 4.57 10.78
C ALA A 150 5.03 5.91 10.16
N SER A 151 5.95 6.89 10.18
CA SER A 151 5.72 8.17 9.49
C SER A 151 5.70 7.98 7.97
N PHE A 152 5.12 8.94 7.24
CA PHE A 152 5.13 8.91 5.77
C PHE A 152 6.56 8.90 5.22
N GLU A 153 7.46 9.70 5.80
CA GLU A 153 8.87 9.76 5.38
C GLU A 153 9.61 8.44 5.64
N ASP A 154 9.27 7.72 6.71
CA ASP A 154 9.78 6.37 6.97
C ASP A 154 9.32 5.41 5.88
N ILE A 155 8.02 5.30 5.63
CA ILE A 155 7.46 4.43 4.59
C ILE A 155 8.08 4.75 3.22
N TRP A 156 8.17 6.03 2.86
CA TRP A 156 8.76 6.48 1.61
C TRP A 156 10.23 6.07 1.48
N ARG A 157 11.04 6.29 2.53
CA ARG A 157 12.47 5.91 2.53
C ARG A 157 12.66 4.41 2.43
N HIS A 158 11.80 3.62 3.08
CA HIS A 158 11.85 2.16 3.06
C HIS A 158 11.57 1.64 1.65
N PHE A 159 10.38 1.93 1.11
CA PHE A 159 9.94 1.36 -0.16
C PHE A 159 10.75 1.83 -1.37
N ARG A 160 11.27 3.05 -1.32
CA ARG A 160 12.11 3.56 -2.40
C ARG A 160 13.36 2.72 -2.66
N ARG A 161 13.97 2.13 -1.64
CA ARG A 161 15.22 1.36 -1.78
C ARG A 161 15.04 0.15 -2.69
N PHE A 162 13.84 -0.41 -2.75
CA PHE A 162 13.51 -1.58 -3.56
C PHE A 162 13.25 -1.25 -5.03
N THR A 163 13.26 0.02 -5.43
CA THR A 163 12.99 0.40 -6.83
C THR A 163 14.10 -0.04 -7.80
N ARG A 164 15.33 -0.27 -7.33
CA ARG A 164 16.47 -0.65 -8.17
C ARG A 164 17.15 -1.90 -7.62
N VAL A 165 17.32 -2.91 -8.48
CA VAL A 165 18.05 -4.14 -8.18
C VAL A 165 19.17 -4.29 -9.19
N GLN A 166 20.29 -4.87 -8.77
CA GLN A 166 21.43 -5.14 -9.62
C GLN A 166 21.47 -6.64 -9.96
N ASP A 167 21.71 -6.99 -11.22
CA ASP A 167 21.93 -8.39 -11.63
C ASP A 167 23.36 -8.88 -11.30
N GLU A 168 23.62 -10.16 -11.54
CA GLU A 168 24.93 -10.80 -11.34
C GLU A 168 26.04 -10.19 -12.21
N CYS A 169 25.67 -9.52 -13.31
CA CYS A 169 26.57 -8.86 -14.24
C CYS A 169 26.82 -7.38 -13.89
N GLY A 170 26.19 -6.85 -12.83
CA GLY A 170 26.32 -5.47 -12.39
C GLY A 170 25.36 -4.47 -13.07
N ASN A 171 24.42 -4.92 -13.90
CA ASN A 171 23.43 -4.07 -14.55
C ASN A 171 22.30 -3.71 -13.60
N TRP A 172 21.85 -2.45 -13.64
CA TRP A 172 20.75 -1.96 -12.81
C TRP A 172 19.40 -2.12 -13.53
N PHE A 173 18.44 -2.73 -12.85
CA PHE A 173 17.07 -2.88 -13.31
C PHE A 173 16.09 -2.18 -12.37
N LEU A 174 15.00 -1.67 -12.95
CA LEU A 174 13.86 -1.22 -12.17
C LEU A 174 13.05 -2.44 -11.70
N PHE A 175 12.88 -2.58 -10.39
CA PHE A 175 12.12 -3.67 -9.80
C PHE A 175 10.73 -3.17 -9.40
N ARG A 176 9.71 -3.57 -10.17
CA ARG A 176 8.31 -3.16 -10.01
C ARG A 176 7.61 -3.99 -8.92
N PHE A 177 8.13 -3.97 -7.69
CA PHE A 177 7.57 -4.74 -6.57
C PHE A 177 6.13 -4.36 -6.20
N TRP A 178 5.68 -3.17 -6.62
CA TRP A 178 4.34 -2.63 -6.37
C TRP A 178 3.27 -3.18 -7.34
N GLU A 179 3.64 -4.11 -8.21
CA GLU A 179 2.69 -4.85 -9.04
C GLU A 179 1.98 -5.92 -8.20
N PRO A 180 0.65 -5.86 -8.03
CA PRO A 180 -0.08 -6.78 -7.15
C PRO A 180 0.17 -8.26 -7.50
N ARG A 181 0.19 -8.59 -8.80
CA ARG A 181 0.46 -9.96 -9.29
C ARG A 181 1.87 -10.44 -8.96
N TRP A 182 2.85 -9.54 -8.97
CA TRP A 182 4.21 -9.89 -8.58
C TRP A 182 4.26 -10.21 -7.09
N LEU A 183 3.59 -9.39 -6.27
CA LEU A 183 3.49 -9.57 -4.82
C LEU A 183 2.81 -10.89 -4.45
N GLU A 184 1.70 -11.23 -5.11
CA GLU A 184 0.99 -12.50 -4.92
C GLU A 184 1.89 -13.72 -5.21
N ALA A 185 2.71 -13.64 -6.27
CA ALA A 185 3.58 -14.73 -6.69
C ALA A 185 4.92 -14.81 -5.90
N ASN A 186 5.38 -13.70 -5.31
CA ASN A 186 6.74 -13.57 -4.77
C ASN A 186 6.80 -12.96 -3.36
N ALA A 187 5.70 -13.02 -2.60
CA ALA A 187 5.59 -12.46 -1.25
C ALA A 187 6.76 -12.83 -0.29
N ALA A 188 7.41 -13.99 -0.47
CA ALA A 188 8.59 -14.40 0.32
C ALA A 188 9.86 -13.58 0.03
N VAL A 189 10.00 -13.00 -1.18
CA VAL A 189 11.19 -12.25 -1.60
C VAL A 189 11.30 -10.89 -0.91
N LEU A 190 10.17 -10.24 -0.65
CA LEU A 190 10.14 -8.98 0.11
C LEU A 190 10.42 -9.19 1.61
N GLY A 191 10.14 -10.39 2.13
CA GLY A 191 10.53 -10.79 3.48
C GLY A 191 12.00 -11.19 3.59
N GLY A 192 12.61 -11.73 2.53
CA GLY A 192 13.97 -12.30 2.54
C GLY A 192 15.07 -11.45 1.90
N GLY A 193 14.78 -10.21 1.48
CA GLY A 193 15.81 -9.29 0.97
C GLY A 193 16.87 -9.03 2.03
N SER A 194 18.15 -9.16 1.66
CA SER A 194 19.36 -8.89 2.44
C SER A 194 19.12 -8.00 3.66
N GLU A 195 19.60 -8.49 4.82
CA GLU A 195 19.68 -7.90 6.17
C GLU A 195 20.42 -6.54 6.23
N ALA A 196 20.24 -5.68 5.24
CA ALA A 196 20.78 -4.34 5.16
C ALA A 196 19.86 -3.37 5.92
N ALA A 197 20.02 -3.40 7.25
CA ALA A 197 19.64 -2.34 8.18
C ALA A 197 18.15 -1.93 8.15
N ILE A 198 17.24 -2.86 8.47
CA ILE A 198 15.98 -2.47 9.11
C ILE A 198 16.34 -2.16 10.57
N PRO A 199 16.19 -0.91 11.05
CA PRO A 199 16.48 -0.60 12.45
C PRO A 199 15.65 -1.50 13.37
N SER A 200 16.21 -1.94 14.49
CA SER A 200 15.52 -2.81 15.46
C SER A 200 14.22 -2.24 16.03
N ARG A 201 13.93 -0.95 15.78
CA ARG A 201 12.72 -0.22 16.19
C ARG A 201 11.77 0.12 15.02
N TRP A 202 11.95 -0.50 13.87
CA TRP A 202 11.07 -0.26 12.72
C TRP A 202 9.65 -0.77 13.01
N PRO A 203 8.60 0.05 12.81
CA PRO A 203 7.23 -0.40 13.02
C PRO A 203 6.86 -1.51 12.02
N PRO A 204 6.04 -2.49 12.43
CA PRO A 204 5.53 -3.49 11.51
C PRO A 204 4.87 -2.85 10.28
N VAL A 205 5.12 -3.45 9.12
CA VAL A 205 4.48 -3.09 7.85
C VAL A 205 3.60 -4.25 7.43
N ARG A 206 2.31 -3.97 7.22
CA ARG A 206 1.37 -4.93 6.67
C ARG A 206 0.94 -4.48 5.28
N ILE A 207 1.12 -5.32 4.27
CA ILE A 207 0.54 -5.11 2.94
C ILE A 207 -0.82 -5.79 2.90
N VAL A 208 -1.86 -5.06 2.54
CA VAL A 208 -3.22 -5.58 2.38
C VAL A 208 -3.55 -5.59 0.90
N GLN A 209 -3.73 -6.77 0.31
CA GLN A 209 -4.12 -6.90 -1.10
C GLN A 209 -5.51 -7.48 -1.24
N PRO A 210 -6.45 -6.78 -1.92
CA PRO A 210 -7.68 -7.42 -2.35
C PRO A 210 -7.40 -8.38 -3.50
N TYR A 211 -7.63 -9.68 -3.27
CA TYR A 211 -7.53 -10.67 -4.33
C TYR A 211 -8.74 -10.62 -5.25
N ARG A 212 -8.48 -10.73 -6.56
CA ARG A 212 -9.52 -10.84 -7.57
C ARG A 212 -9.42 -12.15 -8.30
N ARG A 213 -10.50 -12.92 -8.26
CA ARG A 213 -10.70 -14.00 -9.22
C ARG A 213 -11.05 -13.37 -10.58
N GLY A 214 -10.33 -13.78 -11.62
CA GLY A 214 -10.58 -13.42 -13.01
C GLY A 214 -11.97 -13.81 -13.49
#